data_AF-A0A7C5I494-F1
#
_entry.id   AF-A0A7C5I494-F1
#
_cell.length_a   1.000
_cell.length_b   1.000
_cell.length_c   1.000
_cell.angle_alpha   90.00
_cell.angle_beta   90.00
_cell.angle_gamma   90.00
#
_symmetry.space_group_name_H-M   'P 1'
#
loop_
_entity.id
_entity.type
_entity.pdbx_description
1 polymer ?
#
loop_
_entity_poly.entity_id
_entity_poly.type
_entity_poly.pdbx_seq_one_letter_code
_entity_poly.pdbx_strand_id
1 'polypeptide(L)'
;MAADNSLTEISEYDLEEIQNARFSDKVNVIIEIDRCYPSSETEGIIYIKGENGLLELKKLGEINTGDPYTLKEFILYSKASFPARHYGLILWGHGKSWEKSNGGFTAYRFFANDETNGDLLDVYKGELREAIPDSLFDFILFDGCMMGGIEVLTELEGKADFVIASPSLVPIQGLPYDSVISLFCYFP
;
A
#
# COMPACT_ATOMS: atom_id res chain seq x y z
N MET A 1 -0.30 -1.76 -3.61
CA MET A 1 -1.61 -1.20 -4.02
C MET A 1 -2.57 -2.37 -4.06
N ALA A 2 -3.44 -2.47 -3.06
CA ALA A 2 -4.45 -3.52 -2.99
C ALA A 2 -5.67 -3.11 -3.81
N ALA A 3 -5.62 -3.39 -5.11
CA ALA A 3 -6.58 -2.91 -6.10
C ALA A 3 -7.46 -4.02 -6.69
N ASP A 4 -7.34 -5.28 -6.24
CA ASP A 4 -8.31 -6.35 -6.49
C ASP A 4 -9.61 -6.07 -5.72
N ASN A 5 -10.32 -5.05 -6.19
CA ASN A 5 -11.61 -4.58 -5.71
C ASN A 5 -12.11 -3.44 -6.61
N SER A 6 -13.21 -2.82 -6.20
CA SER A 6 -13.77 -1.61 -6.83
C SER A 6 -12.83 -0.41 -7.07
N LEU A 7 -11.57 -0.40 -6.58
CA LEU A 7 -10.59 0.64 -6.88
C LEU A 7 -9.63 0.27 -8.03
N THR A 8 -9.77 -0.88 -8.70
CA THR A 8 -8.92 -1.30 -9.83
C THR A 8 -8.65 -0.15 -10.82
N GLU A 9 -9.69 0.52 -11.33
CA GLU A 9 -9.50 1.58 -12.32
C GLU A 9 -8.80 2.83 -11.74
N ILE A 10 -8.97 3.08 -10.44
CA ILE A 10 -8.30 4.19 -9.75
C ILE A 10 -6.80 3.95 -9.69
N SER A 11 -6.40 2.71 -9.42
CA SER A 11 -4.98 2.36 -9.33
C SER A 11 -4.21 2.66 -10.63
N GLU A 12 -4.86 2.61 -11.79
CA GLU A 12 -4.23 2.97 -13.07
C GLU A 12 -3.92 4.46 -13.17
N TYR A 13 -4.80 5.33 -12.67
CA TYR A 13 -4.54 6.76 -12.63
C TYR A 13 -3.37 7.08 -11.69
N ASP A 14 -3.32 6.42 -10.53
CA ASP A 14 -2.21 6.61 -9.59
C ASP A 14 -0.88 6.09 -10.15
N LEU A 15 -0.89 4.97 -10.88
CA LEU A 15 0.31 4.52 -11.59
C LEU A 15 0.76 5.50 -12.67
N GLU A 16 -0.17 6.13 -13.39
CA GLU A 16 0.14 7.19 -14.35
C GLU A 16 0.76 8.41 -13.66
N GLU A 17 0.23 8.83 -12.51
CA GLU A 17 0.82 9.90 -11.69
C GLU A 17 2.23 9.55 -11.21
N ILE A 18 2.43 8.33 -10.69
CA ILE A 18 3.75 7.81 -10.26
C ILE A 18 4.71 7.81 -11.46
N GLN A 19 4.27 7.34 -12.63
CA GLN A 19 5.06 7.34 -13.85
C GLN A 19 5.49 8.76 -14.25
N ASN A 20 4.60 9.73 -14.15
CA ASN A 20 4.86 11.12 -14.52
C ASN A 20 5.61 11.93 -13.44
N ALA A 21 5.70 11.41 -12.21
CA ALA A 21 6.39 12.05 -11.10
C ALA A 21 7.87 12.32 -11.41
N ARG A 22 8.39 13.47 -10.98
CA ARG A 22 9.83 13.70 -10.92
C ARG A 22 10.40 12.90 -9.75
N PHE A 23 11.53 12.25 -9.95
CA PHE A 23 12.24 11.53 -8.88
C PHE A 23 13.76 11.75 -8.97
N SER A 24 14.47 11.56 -7.86
CA SER A 24 15.94 11.61 -7.81
C SER A 24 16.51 10.21 -8.00
N ASP A 25 17.68 10.12 -8.63
CA ASP A 25 18.53 8.93 -8.71
C ASP A 25 18.95 8.34 -7.35
N LYS A 26 18.71 9.05 -6.25
CA LYS A 26 18.92 8.59 -4.87
C LYS A 26 17.71 7.90 -4.26
N VAL A 27 16.56 7.91 -4.94
CA VAL A 27 15.29 7.37 -4.45
C VAL A 27 14.83 6.25 -5.37
N ASN A 28 14.57 5.08 -4.79
CA ASN A 28 13.89 3.99 -5.48
C ASN A 28 12.41 4.02 -5.12
N VAL A 29 11.52 3.98 -6.13
CA VAL A 29 10.07 3.82 -5.92
C VAL A 29 9.69 2.45 -6.46
N ILE A 30 9.36 1.55 -5.55
CA ILE A 30 8.94 0.17 -5.84
C ILE A 30 7.45 0.06 -5.56
N ILE A 31 6.69 -0.52 -6.49
CA ILE A 31 5.24 -0.62 -6.42
C ILE A 31 4.86 -2.09 -6.62
N GLU A 32 4.27 -2.72 -5.62
CA GLU A 32 3.48 -3.93 -5.82
C GLU A 32 2.02 -3.52 -6.01
N ILE A 33 1.37 -4.08 -7.02
CA ILE A 33 -0.03 -3.83 -7.32
C ILE A 33 -0.69 -5.13 -7.75
N ASP A 34 -1.92 -5.31 -7.31
CA ASP A 34 -2.78 -6.42 -7.69
C ASP A 34 -4.18 -5.88 -8.00
N ARG A 35 -4.80 -6.37 -9.08
CA ARG A 35 -5.97 -5.79 -9.72
C ARG A 35 -6.93 -6.89 -10.13
N CYS A 36 -8.22 -6.56 -10.25
CA CYS A 36 -9.21 -7.47 -10.80
C CYS A 36 -9.92 -6.89 -12.03
N TYR A 37 -10.98 -7.55 -12.47
CA TYR A 37 -11.85 -7.00 -13.51
C TYR A 37 -12.40 -5.62 -13.06
N PRO A 38 -12.38 -4.57 -13.91
CA PRO A 38 -12.30 -4.62 -15.37
C PRO A 38 -10.89 -4.51 -15.97
N SER A 39 -9.81 -4.54 -15.18
CA SER A 39 -8.45 -4.57 -15.73
C SER A 39 -8.24 -5.80 -16.60
N SER A 40 -7.50 -5.65 -17.71
CA SER A 40 -7.00 -6.78 -18.49
C SER A 40 -5.76 -7.43 -17.87
N GLU A 41 -5.06 -6.70 -17.00
CA GLU A 41 -3.94 -7.19 -16.20
C GLU A 41 -4.45 -7.45 -14.78
N THR A 42 -4.72 -8.72 -14.48
CA THR A 42 -5.22 -9.17 -13.16
C THR A 42 -4.19 -10.03 -12.44
N GLU A 43 -2.92 -9.89 -12.78
CA GLU A 43 -1.83 -10.52 -12.05
C GLU A 43 -1.25 -9.46 -11.10
N GLY A 44 -0.85 -9.90 -9.90
CA GLY A 44 0.03 -9.16 -9.03
C GLY A 44 1.36 -8.89 -9.74
N ILE A 45 1.79 -7.64 -9.77
CA ILE A 45 3.01 -7.20 -10.44
C ILE A 45 3.80 -6.29 -9.52
N ILE A 46 5.13 -6.46 -9.50
CA ILE A 46 6.06 -5.52 -8.90
C ILE A 46 6.70 -4.68 -10.01
N TYR A 47 6.57 -3.37 -9.90
CA TYR A 47 7.24 -2.38 -10.73
C TYR A 47 8.32 -1.61 -9.97
N ILE A 48 9.27 -1.05 -10.71
CA ILE A 48 10.11 0.06 -10.27
C ILE A 48 9.88 1.26 -11.18
N LYS A 49 9.83 2.45 -10.60
CA LYS A 49 9.84 3.69 -11.37
C LYS A 49 11.21 3.92 -12.02
N GLY A 50 11.22 4.02 -13.34
CA GLY A 50 12.36 4.45 -14.14
C GLY A 50 12.17 5.85 -14.74
N GLU A 51 13.18 6.31 -15.49
CA GLU A 51 13.17 7.63 -16.16
C GLU A 51 12.06 7.74 -17.22
N ASN A 52 11.76 6.63 -17.92
CA ASN A 52 10.79 6.59 -19.02
C ASN A 52 9.48 5.86 -18.65
N GLY A 53 9.17 5.76 -17.36
CA GLY A 53 7.95 5.12 -16.86
C GLY A 53 8.21 3.94 -15.93
N LEU A 54 7.21 3.07 -15.77
CA LEU A 54 7.28 1.92 -14.88
C LEU A 54 7.93 0.72 -15.59
N LEU A 55 8.92 0.11 -14.93
CA LEU A 55 9.58 -1.11 -15.39
C LEU A 55 9.09 -2.29 -14.55
N GLU A 56 8.55 -3.32 -15.21
CA GLU A 56 8.16 -4.57 -14.56
C GLU A 56 9.40 -5.30 -14.04
N LEU A 57 9.44 -5.57 -12.73
CA LEU A 57 10.48 -6.35 -12.09
C LEU A 57 10.09 -7.82 -11.95
N LYS A 58 8.81 -8.08 -11.64
CA LYS A 58 8.33 -9.43 -11.33
C LYS A 58 6.83 -9.53 -11.53
N LYS A 59 6.40 -10.57 -12.23
CA LYS A 59 5.02 -11.07 -12.19
C LYS A 59 4.87 -12.06 -11.06
N LEU A 60 3.87 -11.84 -10.21
CA LEU A 60 3.55 -12.69 -9.07
C LEU A 60 2.43 -13.69 -9.42
N GLY A 61 1.67 -13.41 -10.48
CA GLY A 61 0.36 -14.04 -10.69
C GLY A 61 -0.65 -13.48 -9.70
N GLU A 62 -1.80 -14.13 -9.58
CA GLU A 62 -2.79 -13.82 -8.53
C GLU A 62 -2.14 -13.88 -7.13
N ILE A 63 -2.33 -12.84 -6.32
CA ILE A 63 -1.85 -12.76 -4.92
C ILE A 63 -2.99 -12.34 -4.00
N ASN A 64 -2.92 -12.72 -2.73
CA ASN A 64 -3.89 -12.28 -1.73
C ASN A 64 -3.39 -11.03 -1.03
N THR A 65 -3.91 -9.86 -1.38
CA THR A 65 -3.51 -8.59 -0.74
C THR A 65 -4.07 -8.41 0.67
N GLY A 66 -5.06 -9.23 1.05
CA GLY A 66 -5.55 -9.36 2.42
C GLY A 66 -4.66 -10.19 3.33
N ASP A 67 -3.81 -11.06 2.78
CA ASP A 67 -2.88 -11.89 3.56
C ASP A 67 -1.69 -11.04 4.08
N PRO A 68 -1.44 -10.95 5.40
CA PRO A 68 -0.28 -10.23 5.92
C PRO A 68 1.06 -10.73 5.38
N TYR A 69 1.14 -11.99 4.94
CA TYR A 69 2.35 -12.54 4.34
C TYR A 69 2.70 -11.89 3.00
N THR A 70 1.70 -11.51 2.19
CA THR A 70 1.92 -10.84 0.89
C THR A 70 2.61 -9.50 1.10
N LEU A 71 2.08 -8.65 1.99
CA LEU A 71 2.70 -7.38 2.33
C LEU A 71 4.12 -7.56 2.92
N LYS A 72 4.30 -8.57 3.78
CA LYS A 72 5.62 -8.88 4.35
C LYS A 72 6.63 -9.27 3.29
N GLU A 73 6.26 -10.14 2.37
CA GLU A 73 7.14 -10.57 1.27
C GLU A 73 7.51 -9.39 0.37
N PHE A 74 6.57 -8.50 0.06
CA PHE A 74 6.86 -7.27 -0.69
C PHE A 74 7.92 -6.40 0.02
N ILE A 75 7.75 -6.18 1.33
CA ILE A 75 8.68 -5.38 2.13
C ILE A 75 10.07 -6.02 2.15
N LEU A 76 10.15 -7.33 2.38
CA LEU A 76 11.41 -8.07 2.45
C LEU A 76 12.10 -8.12 1.08
N TYR A 77 11.36 -8.37 0.01
CA TYR A 77 11.84 -8.32 -1.37
C TYR A 77 12.42 -6.95 -1.70
N SER A 78 11.68 -5.88 -1.40
CA SER A 78 12.09 -4.50 -1.67
C SER A 78 13.36 -4.13 -0.90
N LYS A 79 13.43 -4.48 0.39
CA LYS A 79 14.62 -4.24 1.22
C LYS A 79 15.85 -5.00 0.71
N ALA A 80 15.68 -6.27 0.34
CA ALA A 80 16.77 -7.11 -0.13
C ALA A 80 17.29 -6.68 -1.52
N SER A 81 16.37 -6.32 -2.43
CA SER A 81 16.69 -5.97 -3.81
C SER A 81 17.16 -4.52 -3.95
N PHE A 82 16.68 -3.63 -3.08
CA PHE A 82 17.00 -2.20 -3.09
C PHE A 82 17.42 -1.73 -1.68
N PRO A 83 18.62 -2.10 -1.20
CA PRO A 83 19.14 -1.64 0.08
C PRO A 83 19.26 -0.10 0.12
N ALA A 84 18.71 0.51 1.16
CA ALA A 84 18.71 1.95 1.37
C ALA A 84 18.98 2.29 2.84
N ARG A 85 19.32 3.56 3.10
CA ARG A 85 19.51 4.08 4.48
C ARG A 85 18.19 4.39 5.17
N HIS A 86 17.17 4.68 4.38
CA HIS A 86 15.87 5.20 4.79
C HIS A 86 14.80 4.47 3.97
N TYR A 87 13.69 4.14 4.61
CA TYR A 87 12.56 3.47 3.97
C TYR A 87 11.26 4.18 4.33
N GLY A 88 10.43 4.44 3.32
CA GLY A 88 9.03 4.83 3.49
C GLY A 88 8.12 3.73 2.95
N LEU A 89 6.96 3.55 3.57
CA LEU A 89 5.92 2.63 3.10
C LEU A 89 4.63 3.40 2.83
N ILE A 90 4.06 3.22 1.64
CA ILE A 90 2.73 3.73 1.30
C ILE A 90 1.81 2.53 1.11
N LEU A 91 0.76 2.47 1.93
CA LEU A 91 -0.29 1.46 1.90
C LEU A 91 -1.50 2.08 1.20
N TRP A 92 -1.82 1.57 0.01
CA TRP A 92 -2.92 2.05 -0.82
C TRP A 92 -4.02 0.98 -0.92
N GLY A 93 -5.28 1.38 -0.71
CA GLY A 93 -6.45 0.54 -0.85
C GLY A 93 -7.62 0.99 0.01
N HIS A 94 -8.69 0.19 0.02
CA HIS A 94 -9.82 0.43 0.92
C HIS A 94 -9.42 0.30 2.39
N GLY A 95 -10.03 1.13 3.22
CA GLY A 95 -9.85 1.12 4.67
C GLY A 95 -11.19 1.29 5.37
N LYS A 96 -11.35 0.58 6.49
CA LYS A 96 -12.56 0.63 7.31
C LYS A 96 -12.28 0.64 8.82
N SER A 97 -11.05 1.02 9.17
CA SER A 97 -10.61 1.20 10.56
C SER A 97 -10.90 -0.02 11.44
N TRP A 98 -11.29 0.21 12.70
CA TRP A 98 -11.67 -0.81 13.68
C TRP A 98 -13.19 -1.11 13.71
N GLU A 99 -13.94 -0.79 12.65
CA GLU A 99 -15.39 -0.91 12.64
C GLU A 99 -15.84 -2.36 12.94
N LYS A 100 -16.68 -2.52 13.97
CA LYS A 100 -17.18 -3.84 14.37
C LYS A 100 -18.27 -4.29 13.42
N SER A 101 -18.27 -5.57 13.07
CA SER A 101 -19.40 -6.17 12.37
C SER A 101 -20.67 -6.06 13.21
N ASN A 102 -21.76 -5.57 12.62
CA ASN A 102 -23.09 -5.52 13.22
C ASN A 102 -23.79 -6.91 13.21
N GLY A 103 -23.05 -7.98 13.53
CA GLY A 103 -23.57 -9.35 13.59
C GLY A 103 -23.64 -10.10 12.26
N GLY A 104 -22.99 -9.58 11.21
CA GLY A 104 -22.79 -10.28 9.93
C GLY A 104 -21.46 -11.03 9.86
N PHE A 105 -21.34 -11.98 8.92
CA PHE A 105 -20.13 -12.77 8.71
C PHE A 105 -18.99 -12.01 7.99
N THR A 106 -19.24 -10.80 7.49
CA THR A 106 -18.22 -9.95 6.85
C THR A 106 -17.43 -9.19 7.91
N ALA A 107 -16.09 -9.19 7.81
CA ALA A 107 -15.26 -8.35 8.66
C ALA A 107 -15.39 -6.89 8.22
N TYR A 108 -15.78 -6.02 9.16
CA TYR A 108 -15.95 -4.57 8.92
C TYR A 108 -14.69 -3.77 9.29
N ARG A 109 -13.71 -4.39 9.94
CA ARG A 109 -12.44 -3.76 10.30
C ARG A 109 -11.37 -4.30 9.37
N PHE A 110 -10.82 -3.47 8.52
CA PHE A 110 -9.81 -3.92 7.57
C PHE A 110 -9.07 -2.78 6.90
N PHE A 111 -7.99 -3.17 6.25
CA PHE A 111 -7.37 -2.50 5.14
C PHE A 111 -7.20 -3.50 3.98
N ALA A 112 -6.99 -3.03 2.75
CA ALA A 112 -6.61 -3.87 1.61
C ALA A 112 -7.52 -5.12 1.41
N ASN A 113 -8.80 -4.92 1.10
CA ASN A 113 -9.65 -6.05 0.73
C ASN A 113 -9.31 -6.56 -0.67
N ASP A 114 -9.51 -7.86 -0.83
CA ASP A 114 -9.17 -8.63 -2.02
C ASP A 114 -10.42 -9.42 -2.45
N GLU A 115 -11.00 -9.06 -3.60
CA GLU A 115 -12.27 -9.65 -4.04
C GLU A 115 -12.07 -11.05 -4.62
N THR A 116 -11.00 -11.28 -5.37
CA THR A 116 -10.71 -12.59 -5.95
C THR A 116 -10.44 -13.66 -4.89
N ASN A 117 -9.72 -13.32 -3.82
CA ASN A 117 -9.49 -14.26 -2.71
C ASN A 117 -10.58 -14.20 -1.63
N GLY A 118 -11.41 -13.15 -1.62
CA GLY A 118 -12.47 -12.97 -0.62
C GLY A 118 -11.90 -12.71 0.77
N ASP A 119 -10.78 -12.00 0.84
CA ASP A 119 -10.01 -11.76 2.06
C ASP A 119 -9.77 -10.26 2.29
N LEU A 120 -9.25 -9.92 3.47
CA LEU A 120 -8.92 -8.56 3.86
C LEU A 120 -7.90 -8.56 4.99
N LEU A 121 -7.04 -7.53 5.02
CA LEU A 121 -6.04 -7.40 6.07
C LEU A 121 -6.66 -6.86 7.36
N ASP A 122 -6.67 -7.65 8.44
CA ASP A 122 -7.18 -7.21 9.73
C ASP A 122 -6.22 -6.19 10.39
N VAL A 123 -6.79 -5.07 10.86
CA VAL A 123 -6.04 -3.95 11.46
C VAL A 123 -6.27 -3.81 12.97
N TYR A 124 -6.61 -4.91 13.63
CA TYR A 124 -6.87 -4.96 15.08
C TYR A 124 -6.36 -6.25 15.77
N LYS A 125 -6.27 -7.37 15.05
CA LYS A 125 -5.91 -8.69 15.59
C LYS A 125 -4.45 -9.06 15.40
N GLY A 126 -3.59 -8.15 14.93
CA GLY A 126 -2.17 -8.41 14.79
C GLY A 126 -1.70 -8.65 13.37
N GLU A 127 -2.58 -8.84 12.37
CA GLU A 127 -2.13 -9.14 11.00
C GLU A 127 -1.31 -7.99 10.39
N LEU A 128 -1.81 -6.75 10.47
CA LEU A 128 -1.05 -5.58 10.08
C LEU A 128 0.28 -5.46 10.86
N ARG A 129 0.26 -5.73 12.16
CA ARG A 129 1.47 -5.73 13.01
C ARG A 129 2.46 -6.82 12.60
N GLU A 130 2.00 -7.99 12.18
CA GLU A 130 2.83 -9.14 11.80
C GLU A 130 3.43 -8.98 10.39
N ALA A 131 2.71 -8.29 9.50
CA ALA A 131 3.13 -8.00 8.13
C ALA A 131 4.33 -7.05 8.09
N ILE A 132 4.40 -6.09 9.01
CA ILE A 132 5.37 -5.00 8.97
C ILE A 132 6.52 -5.26 9.95
N PRO A 133 7.80 -5.27 9.51
CA PRO A 133 8.95 -5.42 10.42
C PRO A 133 9.10 -4.24 11.39
N ASP A 134 9.63 -4.51 12.59
CA ASP A 134 9.92 -3.46 13.58
C ASP A 134 11.05 -2.54 13.11
N SER A 135 10.92 -1.24 13.42
CA SER A 135 11.95 -0.20 13.29
C SER A 135 12.62 -0.15 11.91
N LEU A 136 11.84 -0.42 10.85
CA LEU A 136 12.34 -0.41 9.48
C LEU A 136 12.06 0.92 8.76
N PHE A 137 10.89 1.51 9.01
CA PHE A 137 10.39 2.63 8.22
C PHE A 137 10.56 3.95 8.96
N ASP A 138 10.99 4.99 8.25
CA ASP A 138 10.94 6.36 8.73
C ASP A 138 9.49 6.85 8.78
N PHE A 139 8.69 6.44 7.79
CA PHE A 139 7.26 6.69 7.79
C PHE A 139 6.45 5.56 7.17
N ILE A 140 5.22 5.39 7.68
CA ILE A 140 4.15 4.63 7.03
C ILE A 140 3.03 5.60 6.71
N LEU A 141 2.55 5.59 5.48
CA LEU A 141 1.43 6.38 5.03
C LEU A 141 0.29 5.47 4.58
N PHE A 142 -0.93 5.76 5.02
CA PHE A 142 -2.13 5.14 4.47
C PHE A 142 -2.81 6.08 3.48
N ASP A 143 -2.86 5.65 2.22
CA ASP A 143 -3.80 6.16 1.23
C ASP A 143 -5.04 5.28 1.24
N GLY A 144 -5.87 5.51 2.25
CA GLY A 144 -7.07 4.73 2.51
C GLY A 144 -7.94 5.37 3.58
N CYS A 145 -9.23 5.06 3.54
CA CYS A 145 -10.22 5.68 4.41
C CYS A 145 -10.05 5.26 5.88
N MET A 146 -10.21 6.21 6.81
CA MET A 146 -10.37 5.99 8.25
C MET A 146 -9.20 5.28 8.96
N MET A 147 -7.99 5.33 8.39
CA MET A 147 -6.81 4.67 8.94
C MET A 147 -6.13 5.46 10.07
N GLY A 148 -6.55 6.70 10.32
CA GLY A 148 -6.05 7.56 11.40
C GLY A 148 -6.68 7.34 12.78
N GLY A 149 -7.31 6.19 13.03
CA GLY A 149 -7.86 5.82 14.34
C GLY A 149 -6.79 5.25 15.27
N ILE A 150 -6.85 5.56 16.57
CA ILE A 150 -5.83 5.13 17.55
C ILE A 150 -5.68 3.60 17.62
N GLU A 151 -6.77 2.88 17.37
CA GLU A 151 -6.82 1.42 17.32
C GLU A 151 -5.94 0.86 16.21
N VAL A 152 -5.99 1.47 15.01
CA VAL A 152 -5.13 1.11 13.88
C VAL A 152 -3.69 1.55 14.14
N LEU A 153 -3.50 2.78 14.63
CA LEU A 153 -2.15 3.33 14.87
C LEU A 153 -1.37 2.51 15.91
N THR A 154 -2.06 1.87 16.86
CA THR A 154 -1.43 1.00 17.88
C THR A 154 -0.84 -0.27 17.28
N GLU A 155 -1.37 -0.78 16.16
CA GLU A 155 -0.77 -1.92 15.44
C GLU A 155 0.59 -1.57 14.82
N LEU A 156 0.84 -0.27 14.60
CA LEU A 156 2.08 0.27 14.04
C LEU A 156 3.08 0.73 15.11
N GLU A 157 2.78 0.50 16.40
CA GLU A 157 3.71 0.83 17.48
C GLU A 157 5.05 0.07 17.30
N GLY A 158 6.14 0.83 17.21
CA GLY A 158 7.49 0.30 17.00
C GLY A 158 7.83 -0.07 15.55
N LYS A 159 6.91 0.16 14.60
CA LYS A 159 7.11 -0.15 13.17
C LYS A 159 7.74 1.00 12.39
N ALA A 160 7.35 2.24 12.70
CA ALA A 160 7.84 3.45 12.05
C ALA A 160 7.97 4.65 12.99
N ASP A 161 8.79 5.64 12.61
CA ASP A 161 8.93 6.90 13.36
C ASP A 161 7.70 7.80 13.21
N PHE A 162 7.09 7.83 12.02
CA PHE A 162 5.89 8.60 11.72
C PHE A 162 4.81 7.76 11.04
N VAL A 163 3.55 8.01 11.38
CA VAL A 163 2.39 7.47 10.65
C VAL A 163 1.54 8.62 10.12
N ILE A 164 1.22 8.58 8.83
CA ILE A 164 0.41 9.57 8.13
C ILE A 164 -0.88 8.89 7.68
N ALA A 165 -2.03 9.31 8.18
CA ALA A 165 -3.30 8.69 7.86
C ALA A 165 -4.49 9.65 8.06
N SER A 166 -5.54 9.50 7.26
CA SER A 166 -6.79 10.22 7.45
C SER A 166 -7.67 9.53 8.51
N PRO A 167 -8.20 10.24 9.51
CA PRO A 167 -9.20 9.69 10.43
C PRO A 167 -10.61 9.59 9.81
N SER A 168 -10.78 10.04 8.56
CA SER A 168 -12.05 10.10 7.85
C SER A 168 -11.93 9.46 6.46
N LEU A 169 -12.98 9.56 5.66
CA LEU A 169 -12.92 9.25 4.23
C LEU A 169 -11.85 10.10 3.53
N VAL A 170 -11.19 9.50 2.54
CA VAL A 170 -10.28 10.18 1.62
C VAL A 170 -10.96 10.34 0.25
N PRO A 171 -10.54 11.30 -0.58
CA PRO A 171 -10.98 11.38 -1.98
C PRO A 171 -10.70 10.06 -2.70
N ILE A 172 -11.58 9.67 -3.63
CA ILE A 172 -11.40 8.43 -4.39
C ILE A 172 -10.13 8.44 -5.23
N GLN A 173 -9.63 9.63 -5.62
CA GLN A 173 -8.38 9.81 -6.35
C GLN A 173 -7.13 9.60 -5.49
N GLY A 174 -7.25 9.36 -4.18
CA GLY A 174 -6.10 9.18 -3.30
C GLY A 174 -5.22 10.42 -3.20
N LEU A 175 -3.91 10.19 -3.04
CA LEU A 175 -2.89 11.22 -2.99
C LEU A 175 -2.39 11.66 -4.37
N PRO A 176 -1.99 12.93 -4.55
CA PRO A 176 -1.32 13.37 -5.77
C PRO A 176 0.12 12.82 -5.81
N TYR A 177 0.28 11.61 -6.36
CA TYR A 177 1.52 10.85 -6.28
C TYR A 177 2.69 11.52 -7.01
N ASP A 178 2.39 12.27 -8.07
CA ASP A 178 3.37 13.07 -8.80
C ASP A 178 4.09 14.07 -7.89
N SER A 179 3.34 14.71 -7.01
CA SER A 179 3.78 15.73 -6.07
C SER A 179 4.43 15.09 -4.85
N VAL A 180 3.83 14.03 -4.30
CA VAL A 180 4.37 13.32 -3.14
C VAL A 180 5.75 12.74 -3.44
N ILE A 181 5.93 12.06 -4.57
CA ILE A 181 7.24 11.49 -4.96
C ILE A 181 8.23 12.62 -5.25
N SER A 182 7.78 13.70 -5.89
CA SER A 182 8.63 14.86 -6.21
C SER A 182 9.21 15.54 -4.96
N LEU A 183 8.55 15.45 -3.80
CA LEU A 183 9.09 16.01 -2.54
C LEU A 183 10.47 15.43 -2.20
N PHE A 184 10.68 14.15 -2.43
CA PHE A 184 11.95 13.47 -2.13
C PHE A 184 13.09 13.86 -3.10
N CYS A 185 12.80 14.59 -4.19
CA CYS A 185 13.85 15.21 -5.00
C CYS A 185 14.52 16.39 -4.28
N TYR A 186 13.78 17.08 -3.40
CA TYR A 186 14.25 18.27 -2.70
C TYR A 186 14.92 17.92 -1.36
N PHE A 187 14.59 16.75 -0.80
CA PHE A 187 15.11 16.23 0.46
C PHE A 187 15.57 14.77 0.30
N PRO A 188 16.64 14.52 -0.48
CA PRO A 188 17.11 13.18 -0.81
C PRO A 188 17.98 12.52 0.27
#